data_AF-A0A940BGU9-F1
#
_entry.id   AF-A0A940BGU9-F1
#
_cell.length_a   1.000
_cell.length_b   1.000
_cell.length_c   1.000
_cell.angle_alpha   90.00
_cell.angle_beta   90.00
_cell.angle_gamma   90.00
#
_symmetry.space_group_name_H-M   'P 1'
#
loop_
_entity.id
_entity.type
_entity.pdbx_description
1 polymer ?
#
loop_
_entity_poly.entity_id
_entity_poly.type
_entity_poly.pdbx_seq_one_letter_code
_entity_poly.pdbx_strand_id
1 'polypeptide(L)' 'FLSNYSSFNNNADFAGRIIYDANGDEVINFGKHKGKKVVDVFREDTGYYGWVMQSNFALDTKRVLTDIYLHKFRFKK' A
#
# COMPACT_ATOMS: atom_id res chain seq x y z
N PHE A 1 3.81 -15.21 20.61
CA PHE A 1 2.93 -15.13 19.43
C PHE A 1 3.71 -14.56 18.26
N LEU A 2 4.40 -15.39 17.45
CA LEU A 2 5.37 -14.89 16.47
C LEU A 2 5.39 -15.69 15.15
N SER A 3 4.26 -16.29 14.75
CA SER A 3 4.29 -17.40 13.78
C SER A 3 3.18 -17.38 12.73
N ASN A 4 2.84 -16.22 12.16
CA ASN A 4 1.95 -16.21 10.99
C ASN A 4 2.28 -15.16 9.92
N TYR A 5 3.53 -14.72 9.83
CA TYR A 5 4.02 -13.84 8.76
C TYR A 5 4.80 -14.61 7.69
N SER A 6 4.47 -15.89 7.48
CA SER A 6 5.03 -16.69 6.39
C SER A 6 3.93 -17.02 5.38
N SER A 7 4.15 -16.61 4.14
CA SER A 7 3.62 -17.27 2.94
C SER A 7 2.21 -16.91 2.44
N PHE A 8 1.85 -15.63 2.33
CA PHE A 8 0.98 -15.24 1.21
C PHE A 8 1.72 -14.27 0.31
N ASN A 9 2.24 -14.81 -0.81
CA ASN A 9 2.83 -14.11 -1.94
C ASN A 9 1.75 -13.31 -2.71
N ASN A 10 0.84 -12.67 -1.99
CA ASN A 10 -0.27 -11.93 -2.54
C ASN A 10 0.15 -10.48 -2.69
N ASN A 11 1.15 -10.26 -3.56
CA ASN A 11 1.65 -8.94 -3.84
C ASN A 11 0.65 -8.22 -4.73
N ALA A 12 0.24 -7.02 -4.33
CA ALA A 12 -0.58 -6.16 -5.17
C ALA A 12 0.26 -5.51 -6.28
N ASP A 13 1.58 -5.41 -6.10
CA ASP A 13 2.52 -4.88 -7.09
C ASP A 13 3.69 -5.86 -7.37
N PHE A 14 4.30 -5.74 -8.56
CA PHE A 14 5.41 -6.60 -8.97
C PHE A 14 6.67 -6.44 -8.11
N ALA A 15 6.86 -5.29 -7.44
CA ALA A 15 8.04 -5.07 -6.59
C ALA A 15 7.84 -5.58 -5.15
N GLY A 16 6.68 -6.14 -4.80
CA GLY A 16 6.38 -6.67 -3.46
C GLY A 16 6.36 -5.59 -2.36
N ARG A 17 6.13 -4.34 -2.75
CA ARG A 17 6.02 -3.17 -1.87
C ARG A 17 4.63 -3.03 -1.28
N ILE A 18 3.61 -3.47 -1.99
CA ILE A 18 2.22 -3.52 -1.56
C ILE A 18 1.79 -4.98 -1.59
N ILE A 19 1.22 -5.44 -0.49
CA ILE A 19 0.75 -6.81 -0.31
C ILE A 19 -0.69 -6.80 0.18
N TYR A 20 -1.42 -7.89 -0.03
CA TYR A 20 -2.73 -8.09 0.58
C TYR A 20 -2.57 -8.79 1.93
N ASP A 21 -3.24 -8.25 2.96
CA ASP A 21 -3.41 -8.92 4.25
C ASP A 21 -4.42 -10.08 4.16
N ALA A 22 -4.58 -10.86 5.23
CA ALA A 22 -5.57 -11.93 5.33
C ALA A 22 -7.02 -11.47 5.04
N ASN A 23 -7.30 -10.18 5.25
CA ASN A 23 -8.61 -9.57 4.97
C ASN A 23 -8.78 -9.12 3.50
N GLY A 24 -7.75 -9.26 2.66
CA GLY A 24 -7.75 -8.74 1.29
C GLY A 24 -7.53 -7.23 1.19
N ASP A 25 -7.10 -6.59 2.27
CA ASP A 25 -6.75 -5.15 2.29
C ASP A 25 -5.31 -4.92 1.86
N GLU A 26 -5.05 -3.82 1.14
CA GLU A 26 -3.71 -3.43 0.71
C GLU A 26 -2.87 -2.87 1.86
N VAL A 27 -1.73 -3.49 2.09
CA VAL A 27 -0.78 -3.20 3.16
C VAL A 27 0.57 -2.86 2.58
N ILE A 28 1.20 -1.85 3.17
CA ILE A 28 2.57 -1.44 2.82
C ILE A 28 3.54 -2.47 3.39
N ASN A 29 4.44 -2.99 2.57
CA ASN A 29 5.46 -3.97 2.95
C ASN A 29 6.88 -3.37 3.05
N PHE A 30 7.01 -2.04 3.01
CA PHE A 30 8.31 -1.35 3.03
C PHE A 30 8.34 -0.08 3.91
N GLY A 31 9.54 0.37 4.25
CA GLY A 31 9.79 1.64 4.92
C GLY A 31 9.18 1.74 6.33
N LYS A 32 8.98 2.98 6.80
CA LYS A 32 8.44 3.29 8.14
C LYS A 32 7.01 2.80 8.37
N HIS A 33 6.26 2.55 7.30
CA HIS A 33 4.84 2.14 7.36
C HIS A 33 4.64 0.64 7.06
N LYS A 34 5.70 -0.17 7.11
CA LYS A 34 5.60 -1.62 6.90
C LYS A 34 4.58 -2.25 7.87
N GLY A 35 3.65 -3.02 7.32
CA GLY A 35 2.56 -3.67 8.05
C GLY A 35 1.32 -2.79 8.26
N LYS A 36 1.32 -1.53 7.82
CA LYS A 36 0.15 -0.65 7.89
C LYS A 36 -0.65 -0.69 6.59
N LYS A 37 -1.98 -0.56 6.72
CA LYS A 37 -2.90 -0.44 5.57
C LYS A 37 -2.58 0.83 4.79
N VAL A 38 -2.54 0.74 3.46
CA VAL A 38 -2.29 1.89 2.57
C VAL A 38 -3.28 3.03 2.85
N VAL A 39 -4.55 2.68 3.03
CA VAL A 39 -5.62 3.64 3.33
C VAL A 39 -5.43 4.36 4.67
N ASP A 40 -4.85 3.70 5.66
CA ASP A 40 -4.60 4.29 6.97
C ASP A 40 -3.43 5.27 6.89
N VAL A 41 -2.37 4.86 6.20
CA VAL A 41 -1.20 5.71 5.94
C VAL A 41 -1.59 6.96 5.14
N PHE A 42 -2.46 6.85 4.15
CA PHE A 42 -2.95 8.03 3.41
C PHE A 42 -3.82 8.96 4.26
N ARG A 43 -4.46 8.47 5.33
CA ARG A 43 -5.21 9.29 6.29
C ARG A 43 -4.30 9.94 7.33
N GLU A 44 -3.36 9.18 7.87
CA GLU A 44 -2.39 9.64 8.86
C GLU A 44 -1.36 10.62 8.24
N ASP A 45 -0.87 10.31 7.04
CA ASP A 45 0.20 11.03 6.33
C ASP A 45 -0.26 11.34 4.90
N THR A 46 -0.99 12.44 4.75
CA THR A 46 -1.51 12.90 3.44
C THR A 46 -0.40 13.23 2.44
N GLY A 47 0.81 13.55 2.93
CA GLY A 47 2.00 13.77 2.11
C GLY A 47 2.62 12.50 1.54
N TYR A 48 2.31 11.34 2.13
CA TYR A 48 2.90 10.06 1.73
C TYR A 48 2.60 9.69 0.28
N TYR A 49 1.36 9.90 -0.18
CA TYR A 49 0.99 9.65 -1.58
C TYR A 49 1.83 10.50 -2.55
N GLY A 50 1.95 11.81 -2.27
CA GLY A 50 2.77 12.72 -3.08
C GLY A 50 4.24 12.32 -3.11
N TRP A 51 4.79 11.94 -1.95
CA TRP A 51 6.16 11.45 -1.84
C TRP A 51 6.40 10.19 -2.68
N VAL A 52 5.49 9.21 -2.65
CA VAL A 52 5.61 8.00 -3.47
C VAL A 52 5.55 8.33 -4.96
N MET A 53 4.66 9.24 -5.37
CA MET A 53 4.54 9.63 -6.78
C MET A 53 5.79 10.36 -7.31
N GLN A 54 6.46 11.15 -6.47
CA GLN A 54 7.72 11.84 -6.81
C GLN A 54 8.95 10.93 -6.71
N SER A 55 8.92 9.93 -5.83
CA SER A 55 10.05 9.03 -5.60
C SER A 55 10.28 8.04 -6.75
N ASN A 56 11.47 7.44 -6.78
CA ASN A 56 11.87 6.47 -7.81
C ASN A 56 11.29 5.06 -7.58
N PHE A 57 9.96 4.96 -7.52
CA PHE A 57 9.25 3.69 -7.48
C PHE A 57 8.90 3.18 -8.87
N ALA A 58 8.75 1.86 -9.01
CA ALA A 58 8.27 1.25 -10.24
C ALA A 58 6.89 1.83 -10.60
N LEU A 59 6.65 2.02 -11.91
CA LEU A 59 5.38 2.50 -12.43
C LEU A 59 4.20 1.66 -11.94
N ASP A 60 4.40 0.36 -11.80
CA ASP A 60 3.41 -0.57 -11.27
C ASP A 60 3.03 -0.25 -9.81
N THR A 61 4.00 -0.11 -8.91
CA THR A 61 3.76 0.29 -7.52
C THR A 61 3.01 1.63 -7.44
N LYS A 62 3.39 2.61 -8.27
CA LYS A 62 2.71 3.92 -8.33
C LYS A 62 1.26 3.76 -8.80
N ARG A 63 1.04 2.96 -9.84
CA ARG A 63 -0.29 2.68 -10.39
C ARG A 63 -1.21 2.05 -9.35
N VAL A 64 -0.75 1.04 -8.62
CA VAL A 64 -1.52 0.37 -7.55
C VAL A 64 -1.90 1.37 -6.46
N LEU A 65 -0.95 2.20 -6.00
CA LEU A 65 -1.22 3.22 -4.99
C LEU A 65 -2.21 4.30 -5.46
N THR A 66 -2.09 4.74 -6.72
CA THR A 66 -3.05 5.66 -7.32
C THR A 66 -4.44 5.05 -7.40
N ASP A 67 -4.57 3.78 -7.79
CA ASP A 67 -5.85 3.09 -7.87
C ASP A 67 -6.57 3.06 -6.51
N ILE A 68 -5.84 2.67 -5.47
CA ILE A 68 -6.32 2.67 -4.08
C ILE A 68 -6.75 4.09 -3.66
N TYR A 69 -5.92 5.10 -3.95
CA TYR A 69 -6.20 6.49 -3.59
C TYR A 69 -7.49 6.98 -4.27
N LEU A 70 -7.64 6.75 -5.57
CA LEU A 70 -8.82 7.15 -6.33
C LEU A 70 -10.07 6.42 -5.83
N HIS A 71 -10.00 5.12 -5.62
CA HIS A 71 -11.14 4.31 -5.22
C HIS A 71 -11.63 4.65 -3.80
N LYS A 72 -10.71 4.83 -2.84
CA LYS A 72 -11.05 5.00 -1.42
C LYS A 72 -11.26 6.46 -1.00
N PHE A 73 -10.68 7.44 -1.72
CA PHE A 73 -10.72 8.86 -1.33
C PHE A 73 -11.46 9.76 -2.32
N ARG A 74 -11.46 9.46 -3.64
CA ARG A 74 -12.12 10.34 -4.63
C ARG A 74 -13.61 10.08 -4.80
N PHE A 75 -14.10 8.87 -4.51
CA PHE A 75 -15.51 8.49 -4.70
C PHE A 75 -16.38 8.54 -3.43
N LYS A 76 -15.93 9.20 -2.36
CA LYS A 76 -16.85 9.65 -1.30
C LYS A 76 -17.65 10.85 -1.84
N LYS A 77 -18.73 10.57 -2.57
CA LYS A 77 -19.78 11.55 -2.88
C LYS A 77 -21.05 11.16 -2.13
#